data_AF-A0A662YR36-F1
#
_entry.id   AF-A0A662YR36-F1
#
_cell.length_a   1.000
_cell.length_b   1.000
_cell.length_c   1.000
_cell.angle_alpha   90.00
_cell.angle_beta   90.00
_cell.angle_gamma   90.00
#
_symmetry.space_group_name_H-M   'P 1'
#
loop_
_entity.id
_entity.type
_entity.pdbx_description
1 polymer ?
#
loop_
_entity_poly.entity_id
_entity_poly.type
_entity_poly.pdbx_seq_one_letter_code
_entity_poly.pdbx_strand_id
1 'polypeptide(L)'
;MNVGDEKGLILDRVLQEASPSLVLELGTYCGYSAVRMARLLKQGAQILTVEFNRDNADIARQVLEFAGVKDKVQILEGSSSEVIRQLQKKHAVDTVDFIFIDHWKDRYLPDTKLMEELGLLRKGTVILADNVIFPGAPDFLQYVRSSPKYDCTYYPSHLEYLDAEDGLEKAVYKG
;
A
#
# COMPACT_ATOMS: atom_id res chain seq x y z
N MET A 1 11.44 -8.62 0.13
CA MET A 1 10.68 -9.87 0.35
C MET A 1 9.25 -9.59 -0.08
N ASN A 2 8.50 -10.57 -0.58
CA ASN A 2 7.11 -10.32 -1.03
C ASN A 2 6.16 -10.59 0.13
N VAL A 3 5.00 -9.91 0.18
CA VAL A 3 3.93 -10.16 1.17
C VAL A 3 3.54 -11.65 1.33
N GLY A 4 3.75 -12.49 0.32
CA GLY A 4 3.49 -13.93 0.40
C GLY A 4 2.00 -14.27 0.24
N ASP A 5 1.67 -15.56 0.27
CA ASP A 5 0.31 -15.99 -0.07
C ASP A 5 -0.70 -15.81 1.06
N GLU A 6 -0.35 -16.16 2.29
CA GLU A 6 -1.24 -16.08 3.46
C GLU A 6 -1.70 -14.63 3.72
N LYS A 7 -0.74 -13.71 3.90
CA LYS A 7 -1.00 -12.27 4.00
C LYS A 7 -1.63 -11.72 2.72
N GLY A 8 -1.28 -12.27 1.57
CA GLY A 8 -1.89 -11.95 0.30
C GLY A 8 -3.41 -12.23 0.26
N LEU A 9 -3.91 -13.28 0.93
CA LEU A 9 -5.36 -13.55 1.01
C LEU A 9 -6.10 -12.49 1.84
N ILE A 10 -5.43 -11.94 2.86
CA ILE A 10 -5.94 -10.82 3.64
C ILE A 10 -6.01 -9.57 2.74
N LEU A 11 -4.93 -9.26 2.02
CA LEU A 11 -4.90 -8.16 1.05
C LEU A 11 -6.03 -8.28 0.02
N ASP A 12 -6.22 -9.47 -0.55
CA ASP A 12 -7.29 -9.73 -1.54
C ASP A 12 -8.68 -9.39 -0.96
N ARG A 13 -8.98 -9.91 0.24
CA ARG A 13 -10.26 -9.69 0.90
C ARG A 13 -10.50 -8.21 1.18
N VAL A 14 -9.54 -7.53 1.80
CA VAL A 14 -9.68 -6.12 2.20
C VAL A 14 -9.80 -5.23 0.97
N LEU A 15 -9.06 -5.51 -0.10
CA LEU A 15 -9.16 -4.79 -1.38
C LEU A 15 -10.54 -4.97 -2.03
N GLN A 16 -11.07 -6.20 -2.04
CA GLN A 16 -12.40 -6.49 -2.59
C GLN A 16 -13.51 -5.82 -1.79
N GLU A 17 -13.43 -5.83 -0.46
CA GLU A 17 -14.36 -5.13 0.44
C GLU A 17 -14.35 -3.61 0.19
N ALA A 18 -13.17 -3.02 0.01
CA ALA A 18 -13.02 -1.59 -0.26
C ALA A 18 -13.43 -1.19 -1.68
N SER A 19 -13.27 -2.09 -2.67
CA SER A 19 -13.55 -1.87 -4.08
C SER A 19 -13.01 -0.52 -4.61
N PRO A 20 -11.70 -0.22 -4.44
CA PRO A 20 -11.15 1.09 -4.75
C PRO A 20 -11.12 1.39 -6.26
N SER A 21 -11.20 2.67 -6.62
CA SER A 21 -10.94 3.18 -7.96
C SER A 21 -9.47 3.59 -8.11
N LEU A 22 -8.84 4.08 -7.05
CA LEU A 22 -7.42 4.42 -7.02
C LEU A 22 -6.72 3.80 -5.81
N VAL A 23 -5.71 2.98 -6.10
CA VAL A 23 -4.80 2.38 -5.11
C VAL A 23 -3.45 3.07 -5.16
N LEU A 24 -2.89 3.41 -3.99
CA LEU A 24 -1.50 3.80 -3.84
C LEU A 24 -0.73 2.68 -3.13
N GLU A 25 0.31 2.14 -3.77
CA GLU A 25 1.22 1.18 -3.17
C GLU A 25 2.56 1.87 -2.86
N LEU A 26 3.02 1.74 -1.61
CA LEU A 26 4.32 2.25 -1.18
C LEU A 26 5.26 1.07 -0.96
N GLY A 27 6.11 0.79 -1.97
CA GLY A 27 7.01 -0.36 -2.04
C GLY A 27 6.56 -1.35 -3.10
N THR A 28 7.10 -1.24 -4.33
CA THR A 28 6.78 -2.15 -5.43
C THR A 28 7.60 -3.44 -5.39
N TYR A 29 8.88 -3.33 -5.04
CA TYR A 29 9.88 -4.37 -5.18
C TYR A 29 9.82 -5.04 -6.57
N CYS A 30 9.56 -6.34 -6.66
CA CYS A 30 9.45 -7.05 -7.95
C CYS A 30 8.04 -7.04 -8.54
N GLY A 31 7.07 -6.34 -7.94
CA GLY A 31 5.69 -6.20 -8.46
C GLY A 31 4.71 -7.29 -8.04
N TYR A 32 5.03 -8.13 -7.05
CA TYR A 32 4.14 -9.22 -6.61
C TYR A 32 2.79 -8.71 -6.10
N SER A 33 2.81 -7.77 -5.15
CA SER A 33 1.61 -7.16 -4.56
C SER A 33 0.85 -6.32 -5.58
N ALA A 34 1.55 -5.59 -6.44
CA ALA A 34 0.96 -4.87 -7.57
C ALA A 34 0.14 -5.78 -8.49
N VAL A 35 0.71 -6.92 -8.94
CA VAL A 35 -0.02 -7.92 -9.74
C VAL A 35 -1.20 -8.49 -8.95
N ARG A 36 -0.99 -8.78 -7.66
CA ARG A 36 -2.01 -9.34 -6.78
C ARG A 36 -3.22 -8.44 -6.62
N MET A 37 -3.00 -7.14 -6.47
CA MET A 37 -4.10 -6.16 -6.41
C MET A 37 -4.72 -5.93 -7.80
N ALA A 38 -3.91 -5.76 -8.85
CA ALA A 38 -4.38 -5.39 -10.19
C ALA A 38 -5.34 -6.42 -10.81
N ARG A 39 -5.18 -7.71 -10.49
CA ARG A 39 -6.09 -8.77 -10.97
C ARG A 39 -7.51 -8.66 -10.39
N LEU A 40 -7.67 -8.01 -9.23
CA LEU A 40 -8.94 -7.88 -8.52
C LEU A 40 -9.63 -6.53 -8.77
N LEU A 41 -8.92 -5.57 -9.35
CA LEU A 41 -9.47 -4.25 -9.65
C LEU A 41 -10.52 -4.28 -10.77
N LYS A 42 -11.60 -3.52 -10.54
CA LYS A 42 -12.67 -3.27 -11.52
C LYS A 42 -12.13 -2.51 -12.73
N GLN A 43 -12.85 -2.58 -13.84
CA GLN A 43 -12.51 -1.83 -15.05
C GLN A 43 -12.43 -0.32 -14.74
N GLY A 44 -11.36 0.32 -15.20
CA GLY A 44 -11.12 1.76 -14.98
C GLY A 44 -10.42 2.11 -13.66
N ALA A 45 -10.32 1.17 -12.71
CA ALA A 45 -9.52 1.38 -11.52
C ALA A 45 -8.01 1.26 -11.83
N GLN A 46 -7.18 1.96 -11.05
CA GLN A 46 -5.74 2.11 -11.27
C GLN A 46 -4.94 1.91 -10.00
N ILE A 47 -3.69 1.46 -10.15
CA ILE A 47 -2.67 1.39 -9.09
C ILE A 47 -1.55 2.36 -9.45
N LEU A 48 -1.22 3.26 -8.52
CA LEU A 48 0.04 3.97 -8.50
C LEU A 48 0.96 3.25 -7.52
N THR A 49 2.06 2.69 -8.00
CA THR A 49 3.02 1.99 -7.13
C THR A 49 4.35 2.72 -7.10
N VAL A 50 4.92 2.87 -5.91
CA VAL A 50 6.14 3.66 -5.68
C VAL A 50 7.33 2.76 -5.42
N GLU A 51 8.38 2.94 -6.22
CA GLU A 51 9.64 2.21 -6.09
C GLU A 51 10.83 3.17 -6.09
N PHE A 52 11.69 3.06 -5.10
CA PHE A 52 12.88 3.90 -4.98
C PHE A 52 14.07 3.33 -5.78
N ASN A 53 14.21 2.01 -5.83
CA ASN A 53 15.30 1.34 -6.53
C ASN A 53 14.93 1.12 -8.00
N ARG A 54 15.69 1.73 -8.90
CA ARG A 54 15.44 1.66 -10.35
C ARG A 54 15.46 0.23 -10.90
N ASP A 55 16.38 -0.63 -10.43
CA ASP A 55 16.47 -2.01 -10.91
C ASP A 55 15.21 -2.81 -10.52
N ASN A 56 14.70 -2.60 -9.30
CA ASN A 56 13.42 -3.17 -8.87
C ASN A 56 12.27 -2.66 -9.73
N ALA A 57 12.24 -1.35 -10.05
CA ALA A 57 11.21 -0.78 -10.91
C ALA A 57 11.24 -1.42 -12.32
N ASP A 58 12.43 -1.63 -12.88
CA ASP A 58 12.61 -2.30 -14.19
C ASP A 58 12.19 -3.78 -14.16
N ILE A 59 12.44 -4.48 -13.06
CA ILE A 59 11.94 -5.84 -12.84
C ILE A 59 10.41 -5.83 -12.75
N ALA A 60 9.84 -4.94 -11.94
CA ALA A 60 8.40 -4.83 -11.77
C ALA A 60 7.67 -4.53 -13.08
N ARG A 61 8.23 -3.67 -13.96
CA ARG A 61 7.69 -3.42 -15.31
C ARG A 61 7.54 -4.71 -16.11
N GLN A 62 8.60 -5.53 -16.14
CA GLN A 62 8.60 -6.79 -16.86
C GLN A 62 7.57 -7.78 -16.26
N VAL A 63 7.46 -7.83 -14.93
CA VAL A 63 6.48 -8.67 -14.24
C VAL A 63 5.05 -8.24 -14.55
N LEU A 64 4.76 -6.93 -14.52
CA LEU A 64 3.44 -6.37 -14.82
C LEU A 64 3.04 -6.59 -16.30
N GLU A 65 4.00 -6.44 -17.21
CA GLU A 65 3.79 -6.71 -18.63
C GLU A 65 3.53 -8.20 -18.87
N PHE A 66 4.35 -9.08 -18.29
CA PHE A 66 4.18 -10.53 -18.39
C PHE A 66 2.82 -10.98 -17.81
N ALA A 67 2.41 -10.42 -16.67
CA ALA A 67 1.12 -10.69 -16.05
C ALA A 67 -0.08 -10.09 -16.79
N GLY A 68 0.14 -9.27 -17.83
CA GLY A 68 -0.92 -8.65 -18.62
C GLY A 68 -1.71 -7.57 -17.88
N VAL A 69 -1.12 -6.94 -16.85
CA VAL A 69 -1.78 -5.93 -16.01
C VAL A 69 -1.16 -4.54 -16.12
N LYS A 70 -0.20 -4.33 -17.03
CA LYS A 70 0.52 -3.06 -17.19
C LYS A 70 -0.40 -1.85 -17.38
N ASP A 71 -1.55 -2.01 -18.04
CA ASP A 71 -2.49 -0.91 -18.29
C ASP A 71 -3.30 -0.49 -17.05
N LYS A 72 -3.18 -1.25 -15.94
CA LYS A 72 -3.80 -0.93 -14.65
C LYS A 72 -2.82 -0.36 -13.63
N VAL A 73 -1.51 -0.40 -13.91
CA VAL A 73 -0.48 -0.12 -12.92
C VAL A 73 0.55 0.85 -13.48
N GLN A 74 0.67 2.01 -12.83
CA GLN A 74 1.71 2.98 -13.11
C GLN A 74 2.78 2.93 -12.02
N ILE A 75 4.03 2.66 -12.42
CA ILE A 75 5.19 2.74 -11.52
C ILE A 75 5.69 4.17 -11.47
N LEU A 76 5.80 4.71 -10.26
CA LEU A 76 6.36 6.02 -9.95
C LEU A 76 7.73 5.82 -9.28
N GLU A 77 8.79 6.13 -10.01
CA GLU A 77 10.15 6.03 -9.47
C GLU A 77 10.46 7.21 -8.55
N GLY A 78 10.98 6.91 -7.36
CA GLY A 78 11.43 7.91 -6.39
C GLY A 78 11.20 7.49 -4.95
N SER A 79 11.60 8.35 -4.01
CA SER A 79 11.26 8.13 -2.60
C SER A 79 9.76 8.30 -2.38
N SER A 80 9.17 7.52 -1.47
CA SER A 80 7.75 7.63 -1.09
C SER A 80 7.36 9.07 -0.77
N SER A 81 8.11 9.74 0.09
CA SER A 81 7.84 11.13 0.47
C SER A 81 7.93 12.13 -0.68
N GLU A 82 8.78 11.89 -1.68
CA GLU A 82 8.85 12.75 -2.87
C GLU A 82 7.63 12.52 -3.76
N VAL A 83 7.31 11.26 -4.06
CA VAL A 83 6.18 10.91 -4.91
C VAL A 83 4.86 11.38 -4.30
N ILE A 84 4.66 11.17 -2.99
CA ILE A 84 3.47 11.64 -2.26
C ILE A 84 3.25 13.15 -2.47
N ARG A 85 4.31 13.97 -2.39
CA ARG A 85 4.23 15.44 -2.64
C ARG A 85 3.91 15.80 -4.09
N GLN A 86 4.16 14.89 -5.02
CA GLN A 86 3.96 15.08 -6.45
C GLN A 86 2.58 14.57 -6.92
N LEU A 87 1.88 13.75 -6.13
CA LEU A 87 0.60 13.11 -6.51
C LEU A 87 -0.45 14.14 -7.00
N GLN A 88 -0.70 15.21 -6.24
CA GLN A 88 -1.67 16.23 -6.64
C GLN A 88 -1.23 17.01 -7.88
N LYS A 89 0.02 17.46 -7.91
CA LYS A 89 0.51 18.40 -8.94
C LYS A 89 0.89 17.74 -10.26
N LYS A 90 1.48 16.54 -10.21
CA LYS A 90 2.02 15.85 -11.39
C LYS A 90 1.13 14.69 -11.85
N HIS A 91 0.39 14.06 -10.94
CA HIS A 91 -0.42 12.88 -11.24
C HIS A 91 -1.93 13.16 -11.14
N ALA A 92 -2.33 14.41 -10.89
CA ALA A 92 -3.72 14.84 -10.80
C ALA A 92 -4.57 14.00 -9.81
N VAL A 93 -3.94 13.51 -8.76
CA VAL A 93 -4.60 12.74 -7.70
C VAL A 93 -5.12 13.70 -6.64
N ASP A 94 -6.44 13.77 -6.48
CA ASP A 94 -7.06 14.54 -5.40
C ASP A 94 -6.96 13.79 -4.07
N THR A 95 -7.53 12.57 -4.04
CA THR A 95 -7.47 11.64 -2.90
C THR A 95 -7.26 10.21 -3.39
N VAL A 96 -6.84 9.33 -2.49
CA VAL A 96 -6.68 7.88 -2.75
C VAL A 96 -7.73 7.10 -1.98
N ASP A 97 -8.18 5.97 -2.54
CA ASP A 97 -9.22 5.15 -1.92
C ASP A 97 -8.61 4.07 -1.01
N PHE A 98 -7.45 3.56 -1.41
CA PHE A 98 -6.76 2.46 -0.76
C PHE A 98 -5.26 2.69 -0.81
N ILE A 99 -4.58 2.44 0.30
CA ILE A 99 -3.13 2.53 0.42
C ILE A 99 -2.61 1.19 0.93
N PHE A 100 -1.72 0.56 0.17
CA PHE A 100 -0.95 -0.60 0.64
C PHE A 100 0.46 -0.13 1.00
N ILE A 101 0.90 -0.39 2.23
CA ILE A 101 2.22 0.03 2.71
C ILE A 101 3.07 -1.22 2.96
N ASP A 102 4.14 -1.38 2.17
CA ASP A 102 5.12 -2.47 2.32
C ASP A 102 6.56 -2.05 1.97
N HIS A 103 6.93 -0.80 2.27
CA HIS A 103 8.30 -0.31 2.11
C HIS A 103 9.03 -0.30 3.47
N TRP A 104 10.00 0.62 3.65
CA TRP A 104 10.75 0.78 4.89
C TRP A 104 9.84 1.18 6.06
N LYS A 105 9.88 0.41 7.16
CA LYS A 105 8.90 0.53 8.25
C LYS A 105 8.95 1.87 8.99
N ASP A 106 10.15 2.46 9.13
CA ASP A 106 10.34 3.80 9.72
C ASP A 106 9.65 4.93 8.93
N ARG A 107 9.19 4.64 7.72
CA ARG A 107 8.52 5.61 6.83
C ARG A 107 7.00 5.52 6.88
N TYR A 108 6.43 4.47 7.49
CA TYR A 108 4.97 4.27 7.56
C TYR A 108 4.27 5.45 8.23
N LEU A 109 4.76 5.85 9.40
CA LEU A 109 4.18 6.98 10.15
C LEU A 109 4.43 8.32 9.44
N PRO A 110 5.67 8.70 9.07
CA PRO A 110 5.91 9.96 8.35
C PRO A 110 5.10 10.10 7.07
N ASP A 111 5.00 9.04 6.27
CA ASP A 111 4.28 9.08 5.00
C ASP A 111 2.75 9.12 5.22
N THR A 112 2.24 8.40 6.23
CA THR A 112 0.82 8.51 6.64
C THR A 112 0.46 9.94 7.02
N LYS A 113 1.27 10.57 7.89
CA LYS A 113 1.07 11.98 8.28
C LYS A 113 1.18 12.93 7.10
N LEU A 114 2.14 12.70 6.20
CA LEU A 114 2.30 13.51 5.00
C LEU A 114 1.07 13.42 4.09
N MET A 115 0.48 12.23 3.93
CA MET A 115 -0.76 12.05 3.16
C MET A 115 -1.95 12.74 3.83
N GLU A 116 -2.05 12.73 5.17
CA GLU A 116 -3.04 13.53 5.90
C GLU A 116 -2.85 15.04 5.66
N GLU A 117 -1.62 15.55 5.83
CA GLU A 117 -1.30 16.98 5.69
C GLU A 117 -1.59 17.53 4.29
N LEU A 118 -1.36 16.71 3.26
CA LEU A 118 -1.64 17.08 1.87
C LEU A 118 -3.10 16.87 1.47
N GLY A 119 -3.95 16.34 2.37
CA GLY A 119 -5.35 16.07 2.10
C GLY A 119 -5.58 14.94 1.11
N LEU A 120 -4.62 14.01 0.97
CA LEU A 120 -4.73 12.85 0.08
C LEU A 120 -5.68 11.76 0.64
N LEU A 121 -6.01 11.82 1.94
CA LEU A 121 -6.93 10.89 2.58
C LEU A 121 -8.33 11.49 2.63
N ARG A 122 -9.30 10.78 2.06
CA ARG A 122 -10.74 11.06 2.25
C ARG A 122 -11.36 10.13 3.29
N LYS A 123 -12.51 10.50 3.85
CA LYS A 123 -13.27 9.58 4.71
C LYS A 123 -13.53 8.25 3.97
N GLY A 124 -13.24 7.15 4.64
CA GLY A 124 -13.30 5.79 4.10
C GLY A 124 -12.03 5.33 3.37
N THR A 125 -10.97 6.15 3.29
CA THR A 125 -9.68 5.69 2.77
C THR A 125 -9.15 4.55 3.64
N VAL A 126 -8.78 3.44 3.01
CA VAL A 126 -8.25 2.27 3.71
C VAL A 126 -6.74 2.28 3.61
N ILE A 127 -6.04 2.28 4.74
CA ILE A 127 -4.61 1.97 4.81
C ILE A 127 -4.48 0.53 5.26
N LEU A 128 -3.79 -0.30 4.48
CA LEU A 128 -3.41 -1.65 4.85
C LEU A 128 -1.89 -1.73 4.90
N ALA A 129 -1.34 -1.89 6.09
CA ALA A 129 0.09 -1.91 6.35
C ALA A 129 0.57 -3.33 6.64
N ASP A 130 1.60 -3.80 5.92
CA ASP A 130 2.22 -5.10 6.13
C ASP A 130 3.37 -5.05 7.15
N ASN A 131 3.72 -6.21 7.72
CA ASN A 131 4.83 -6.41 8.65
C ASN A 131 4.78 -5.52 9.90
N VAL A 132 3.58 -5.28 10.43
CA VAL A 132 3.42 -4.37 11.57
C VAL A 132 3.96 -4.96 12.88
N ILE A 133 4.20 -6.28 12.93
CA ILE A 133 4.82 -6.98 14.06
C ILE A 133 6.29 -7.27 13.79
N PHE A 134 6.66 -7.84 12.64
CA PHE A 134 8.05 -8.10 12.28
C PHE A 134 8.36 -7.69 10.83
N PRO A 135 9.37 -6.81 10.58
CA PRO A 135 10.26 -6.18 11.54
C PRO A 135 9.62 -5.13 12.47
N GLY A 136 8.35 -4.80 12.25
CA GLY A 136 7.55 -3.97 13.15
C GLY A 136 7.47 -2.50 12.75
N ALA A 137 6.33 -1.89 13.02
CA ALA A 137 6.07 -0.47 12.79
C ALA A 137 5.40 0.17 14.03
N PRO A 138 6.08 0.20 15.20
CA PRO A 138 5.45 0.53 16.49
C PRO A 138 4.89 1.95 16.52
N ASP A 139 5.62 2.93 15.98
CA ASP A 139 5.18 4.33 15.97
C ASP A 139 3.93 4.53 15.09
N PHE A 140 3.87 3.83 13.95
CA PHE A 140 2.69 3.81 13.09
C PHE A 140 1.49 3.19 13.80
N LEU A 141 1.66 2.00 14.39
CA LEU A 141 0.60 1.31 15.13
C LEU A 141 0.07 2.16 16.29
N GLN A 142 0.98 2.74 17.09
CA GLN A 142 0.61 3.59 18.20
C GLN A 142 -0.21 4.79 17.71
N TYR A 143 0.23 5.43 16.62
CA TYR A 143 -0.45 6.59 16.07
C TYR A 143 -1.86 6.26 15.56
N VAL A 144 -2.02 5.27 14.68
CA VAL A 144 -3.33 4.96 14.09
C VAL A 144 -4.31 4.41 15.13
N ARG A 145 -3.85 3.59 16.09
CA ARG A 145 -4.72 3.02 17.13
C ARG A 145 -5.16 4.01 18.21
N SER A 146 -4.36 5.04 18.48
CA SER A 146 -4.70 6.09 19.47
C SER A 146 -5.42 7.30 18.87
N SER A 147 -5.36 7.45 17.55
CA SER A 147 -5.96 8.58 16.86
C SER A 147 -7.46 8.38 16.64
N PRO A 148 -8.32 9.36 17.00
CA PRO A 148 -9.75 9.28 16.72
C PRO A 148 -10.06 9.37 15.22
N LYS A 149 -9.07 9.68 14.38
CA LYS A 149 -9.21 9.75 12.92
C LYS A 149 -9.23 8.38 12.25
N TYR A 150 -8.94 7.29 12.96
CA TYR A 150 -8.88 5.96 12.37
C TYR A 150 -9.77 4.95 13.09
N ASP A 151 -10.36 4.04 12.33
CA ASP A 151 -10.88 2.77 12.85
C ASP A 151 -9.90 1.66 12.44
N CYS A 152 -9.32 0.99 13.44
CA CYS A 152 -8.27 0.01 13.21
C CYS A 152 -8.77 -1.43 13.37
N THR A 153 -8.25 -2.34 12.56
CA THR A 153 -8.47 -3.78 12.65
C THR A 153 -7.15 -4.50 12.37
N TYR A 154 -6.71 -5.30 13.33
CA TYR A 154 -5.51 -6.12 13.19
C TYR A 154 -5.85 -7.49 12.58
N TYR A 155 -5.02 -7.95 11.64
CA TYR A 155 -5.12 -9.25 11.01
C TYR A 155 -3.85 -10.06 11.31
N PRO A 156 -3.90 -11.01 12.28
CA PRO A 156 -2.76 -11.88 12.56
C PRO A 156 -2.49 -12.81 11.38
N SER A 157 -1.20 -13.09 11.13
CA SER A 157 -0.72 -13.98 10.08
C SER A 157 0.71 -14.46 10.43
N HIS A 158 1.38 -15.10 9.48
CA HIS A 158 2.80 -15.41 9.58
C HIS A 158 3.64 -14.53 8.67
N LEU A 159 4.91 -14.39 9.04
CA LEU A 159 5.96 -13.82 8.22
C LEU A 159 6.10 -14.66 6.94
N GLU A 160 6.33 -14.00 5.82
CA GLU A 160 6.39 -14.67 4.54
C GLU A 160 7.43 -15.82 4.53
N TYR A 161 6.95 -17.03 4.19
CA TYR A 161 7.74 -18.27 4.07
C TYR A 161 8.36 -18.80 5.37
N LEU A 162 7.97 -18.27 6.54
CA LEU A 162 8.49 -18.67 7.85
C LEU A 162 7.33 -18.89 8.84
N ASP A 163 7.49 -19.87 9.74
CA ASP A 163 6.57 -20.11 10.85
C ASP A 163 6.88 -19.16 12.02
N ALA A 164 6.81 -17.86 11.75
CA ALA A 164 7.04 -16.77 12.69
C ALA A 164 5.86 -15.79 12.65
N GLU A 165 5.46 -15.27 13.80
CA GLU A 165 4.30 -14.36 13.89
C GLU A 165 4.54 -13.05 13.15
N ASP A 166 3.53 -12.65 12.37
CA ASP A 166 3.45 -11.32 11.77
C ASP A 166 1.97 -10.88 11.67
N GLY A 167 1.68 -9.78 10.98
CA GLY A 167 0.32 -9.42 10.64
C GLY A 167 0.20 -8.14 9.83
N LEU A 168 -1.03 -7.83 9.45
CA LEU A 168 -1.37 -6.59 8.79
C LEU A 168 -2.28 -5.72 9.67
N GLU A 169 -2.06 -4.42 9.65
CA GLU A 169 -2.98 -3.46 10.26
C GLU A 169 -3.81 -2.80 9.16
N LYS A 170 -5.14 -2.91 9.26
CA LYS A 170 -6.06 -2.07 8.50
C LYS A 170 -6.45 -0.87 9.33
N ALA A 171 -6.22 0.33 8.82
CA ALA A 171 -6.67 1.59 9.42
C ALA A 171 -7.56 2.34 8.42
N VAL A 172 -8.83 2.53 8.76
CA VAL A 172 -9.82 3.24 7.92
C VAL A 172 -9.91 4.68 8.38
N TYR A 173 -9.59 5.63 7.50
CA TYR A 173 -9.63 7.06 7.80
C TYR A 173 -11.07 7.58 7.95
N LYS A 174 -11.37 8.26 9.06
CA LYS A 174 -12.70 8.78 9.41
C LYS A 174 -12.90 10.27 9.12
N GLY A 175 -11.83 11.01 8.88
CA GLY A 175 -11.83 12.48 8.79
C GLY A 175 -11.26 13.12 10.05
#